data_AF-A0A0G1MCF5-F1
#
_entry.id   AF-A0A0G1MCF5-F1
#
_cell.length_a   1.000
_cell.length_b   1.000
_cell.length_c   1.000
_cell.angle_alpha   90.00
_cell.angle_beta   90.00
_cell.angle_gamma   90.00
#
_symmetry.space_group_name_H-M   'P 1'
#
loop_
_entity.id
_entity.type
_entity.pdbx_description
1 polymer ?
#
loop_
_entity_poly.entity_id
_entity_poly.type
_entity_poly.pdbx_seq_one_letter_code
_entity_poly.pdbx_strand_id
1 'polypeptide(L)'
;MNWTVHIRKKALKLLGKIPRNDQERIKSALREMTDNPYVGDIEKIEGEENTWRRRTGNYRILFDIDVNNKFVEVRMIKRRTSSTYL
;
A
#
# COMPACT_ATOMS: atom_id res chain seq x y z
N MET A 1 9.93 -6.95 12.95
CA MET A 1 8.70 -7.28 13.72
C MET A 1 7.80 -8.00 12.72
N ASN A 2 7.41 -9.27 12.87
CA ASN A 2 6.78 -10.00 11.75
C ASN A 2 5.28 -9.69 11.61
N TRP A 3 4.93 -8.91 10.59
CA TRP A 3 3.56 -8.67 10.13
C TRP A 3 3.23 -9.55 8.92
N THR A 4 1.99 -10.03 8.86
CA THR A 4 1.50 -10.78 7.69
C THR A 4 0.90 -9.81 6.69
N VAL A 5 1.53 -9.67 5.53
CA VAL A 5 1.03 -8.82 4.44
C VAL A 5 0.31 -9.67 3.41
N HIS A 6 -1.01 -9.53 3.34
CA HIS A 6 -1.85 -10.15 2.33
C HIS A 6 -2.19 -9.17 1.21
N ILE A 7 -1.92 -9.55 -0.03
CA ILE A 7 -2.22 -8.71 -1.20
C ILE A 7 -3.45 -9.28 -1.91
N ARG A 8 -4.54 -8.50 -1.94
CA ARG A 8 -5.76 -8.94 -2.65
C ARG A 8 -5.46 -9.19 -4.14
N LYS A 9 -6.14 -10.17 -4.73
CA LYS A 9 -6.01 -10.52 -6.16
C LYS A 9 -6.14 -9.30 -7.09
N LYS A 10 -7.01 -8.34 -6.75
CA LYS A 10 -7.18 -7.09 -7.52
C LYS A 10 -5.92 -6.21 -7.46
N ALA A 11 -5.30 -6.06 -6.30
CA ALA A 11 -4.06 -5.31 -6.14
C ALA A 11 -2.89 -5.99 -6.87
N LEU A 12 -2.78 -7.32 -6.81
CA LEU A 12 -1.80 -8.09 -7.60
C LEU A 12 -1.97 -7.86 -9.11
N LYS A 13 -3.21 -7.93 -9.62
CA LYS A 13 -3.51 -7.66 -11.04
C LYS A 13 -3.11 -6.24 -11.45
N LEU A 14 -3.31 -5.25 -10.58
CA LEU A 14 -2.91 -3.87 -10.84
C LEU A 14 -1.39 -3.72 -10.83
N LEU A 15 -0.71 -4.34 -9.85
CA LEU A 15 0.76 -4.35 -9.78
C LEU A 15 1.38 -4.93 -11.06
N GLY A 16 0.81 -6.01 -11.61
CA GLY A 16 1.29 -6.59 -12.86
C GLY A 16 1.22 -5.67 -14.08
N LYS A 17 0.41 -4.60 -14.05
CA LYS A 17 0.27 -3.61 -15.13
C LYS A 17 1.22 -2.41 -14.98
N ILE A 18 1.94 -2.31 -13.87
CA ILE A 18 2.84 -1.20 -13.56
C ILE A 18 4.18 -1.42 -14.29
N PRO A 19 4.90 -0.36 -14.72
CA PRO A 19 6.25 -0.53 -15.28
C PRO A 19 7.20 -1.24 -14.30
N ARG A 20 8.10 -2.09 -14.80
CA ARG A 20 8.97 -2.96 -13.98
C ARG A 20 9.71 -2.21 -12.86
N ASN A 21 10.26 -1.04 -13.15
CA ASN A 21 10.99 -0.24 -12.16
C ASN A 21 10.11 0.20 -10.98
N ASP A 22 8.85 0.56 -11.25
CA ASP A 22 7.90 0.95 -10.22
C ASP A 22 7.33 -0.28 -9.49
N GLN A 23 7.19 -1.43 -10.17
CA GLN A 23 6.85 -2.68 -9.51
C GLN A 23 7.88 -3.05 -8.44
N GLU A 24 9.17 -2.95 -8.75
CA GLU A 24 10.23 -3.30 -7.78
C GLU A 24 10.23 -2.35 -6.57
N ARG A 25 9.98 -1.05 -6.79
CA ARG A 25 9.80 -0.09 -5.69
C ARG A 25 8.62 -0.46 -4.79
N ILE A 26 7.48 -0.82 -5.40
CA ILE A 26 6.29 -1.23 -4.64
C ILE A 26 6.54 -2.53 -3.89
N LYS A 27 7.21 -3.51 -4.51
CA LYS A 27 7.60 -4.77 -3.83
C LYS A 27 8.54 -4.51 -2.65
N SER A 28 9.50 -3.60 -2.78
CA SER A 28 10.36 -3.19 -1.66
C SER A 28 9.54 -2.60 -0.52
N ALA A 29 8.65 -1.66 -0.82
CA ALA A 29 7.77 -1.08 0.18
C ALA A 29 6.89 -2.13 0.87
N LEU A 30 6.33 -3.09 0.12
CA LEU A 30 5.54 -4.20 0.68
C LEU A 30 6.37 -5.13 1.58
N ARG A 31 7.65 -5.35 1.28
CA ARG A 31 8.56 -6.10 2.16
C ARG A 31 8.86 -5.31 3.43
N GLU A 32 9.12 -4.01 3.36
CA GLU A 32 9.32 -3.20 4.57
C GLU A 32 8.09 -3.21 5.48
N MET A 33 6.88 -3.32 4.92
CA MET A 33 5.65 -3.46 5.69
C MET A 33 5.56 -4.77 6.47
N THR A 34 6.29 -5.83 6.07
CA THR A 34 6.36 -7.06 6.87
C THR A 34 7.14 -6.85 8.16
N ASP A 35 8.01 -5.84 8.22
CA ASP A 35 8.75 -5.47 9.44
C ASP A 35 8.02 -4.43 10.28
N ASN A 36 7.46 -3.41 9.63
CA ASN A 36 6.65 -2.38 10.26
C ASN A 36 5.71 -1.74 9.21
N PRO A 37 4.38 -1.88 9.34
CA PRO A 37 3.43 -1.32 8.38
C PRO A 37 3.32 0.20 8.44
N TYR A 38 3.87 0.84 9.48
CA TYR A 38 3.86 2.30 9.70
C TYR A 38 5.14 3.00 9.18
N VAL A 39 5.92 2.35 8.32
CA VAL A 39 7.14 2.91 7.74
C VAL A 39 6.93 3.58 6.38
N GLY A 40 7.54 4.76 6.19
CA GLY A 40 7.51 5.53 4.93
C GLY A 40 6.48 6.65 4.92
N ASP A 41 6.15 7.14 3.72
CA ASP A 41 5.11 8.17 3.52
C ASP A 41 3.73 7.53 3.67
N ILE A 42 3.23 7.52 4.91
CA ILE A 42 1.95 6.91 5.30
C ILE A 42 1.05 7.96 5.90
N GLU A 43 -0.21 7.95 5.46
CA GLU A 43 -1.29 8.73 6.06
C GLU A 43 -2.49 7.82 6.32
N LYS A 44 -3.18 8.04 7.44
CA LYS A 44 -4.50 7.45 7.68
C LYS A 44 -5.52 8.14 6.78
N ILE A 45 -6.47 7.37 6.25
CA ILE A 45 -7.57 7.94 5.48
C ILE A 45 -8.64 8.44 6.44
N GLU A 46 -9.01 9.71 6.31
CA GLU A 46 -10.12 10.28 7.09
C GLU A 46 -11.44 9.61 6.76
N GLY A 47 -12.26 9.36 7.79
CA GLY A 47 -13.56 8.69 7.65
C GLY A 47 -13.50 7.16 7.59
N GLU A 48 -12.32 6.55 7.59
CA GLU A 48 -12.14 5.10 7.65
C GLU A 48 -11.47 4.69 8.98
N GLU A 49 -11.93 3.60 9.59
CA GLU A 49 -11.43 3.19 10.92
C GLU A 49 -9.98 2.73 10.88
N ASN A 50 -9.64 1.87 9.91
CA ASN A 50 -8.37 1.14 9.87
C ASN A 50 -7.66 1.23 8.52
N THR A 51 -8.07 2.15 7.65
CA THR A 51 -7.51 2.29 6.31
C THR A 51 -6.40 3.32 6.26
N TRP A 52 -5.31 2.92 5.61
CA TRP A 52 -4.10 3.70 5.46
C TRP A 52 -3.68 3.77 3.99
N ARG A 53 -2.88 4.79 3.70
CA ARG A 53 -2.30 5.01 2.38
C ARG A 53 -0.80 5.21 2.49
N ARG A 54 -0.03 4.37 1.81
CA ARG A 54 1.41 4.57 1.62
C ARG A 54 1.70 5.12 0.22
N ARG A 55 2.53 6.16 0.11
CA ARG A 55 3.06 6.63 -1.18
C ARG A 55 4.36 5.93 -1.50
N THR A 56 4.51 5.49 -2.74
CA THR A 56 5.72 4.86 -3.26
C THR A 56 5.96 5.37 -4.67
N GLY A 57 6.81 6.39 -4.79
CA GLY A 57 7.05 7.12 -6.04
C GLY A 57 5.76 7.70 -6.63
N ASN A 58 5.41 7.22 -7.84
CA ASN A 58 4.22 7.64 -8.58
C ASN A 58 2.97 6.83 -8.25
N TYR A 59 2.97 6.01 -7.19
CA TYR A 59 1.87 5.13 -6.82
C TYR A 59 1.44 5.30 -5.37
N ARG A 60 0.20 4.90 -5.08
CA ARG A 60 -0.42 4.83 -3.77
C ARG A 60 -0.82 3.39 -3.49
N ILE A 61 -0.40 2.86 -2.35
CA ILE A 61 -0.81 1.57 -1.81
C ILE A 61 -1.88 1.87 -0.76
N LEU A 62 -3.08 1.34 -0.97
CA LEU A 62 -4.20 1.42 -0.03
C LEU A 62 -4.31 0.10 0.71
N PHE A 63 -4.26 0.15 2.03
CA PHE A 63 -4.24 -1.05 2.86
C PHE A 63 -4.91 -0.82 4.21
N ASP A 64 -5.39 -1.91 4.80
CA ASP A 64 -5.96 -1.92 6.14
C ASP A 64 -4.97 -2.59 7.10
N ILE A 65 -4.89 -2.08 8.34
CA ILE A 65 -4.06 -2.67 9.40
C ILE A 65 -4.97 -3.26 10.47
N ASP A 66 -4.82 -4.54 10.75
CA ASP A 66 -5.32 -5.18 11.97
C ASP A 66 -4.16 -5.38 12.94
N VAL A 67 -4.13 -4.52 13.97
CA VAL A 67 -3.06 -4.48 14.97
C VAL A 67 -3.12 -5.71 15.88
N ASN A 68 -4.31 -6.23 16.17
CA ASN A 68 -4.49 -7.39 17.05
C ASN A 68 -3.90 -8.65 16.43
N ASN A 69 -4.12 -8.84 15.12
CA ASN A 69 -3.64 -10.00 14.37
C ASN A 69 -2.28 -9.80 13.68
N LYS A 70 -1.67 -8.61 13.82
CA LYS A 70 -0.46 -8.20 13.07
C LYS A 70 -0.61 -8.45 11.57
N PHE A 71 -1.77 -8.09 11.03
CA PHE A 71 -2.16 -8.37 9.67
C PHE A 71 -2.34 -7.08 8.87
N VAL A 72 -1.87 -7.10 7.64
CA VAL A 72 -1.98 -5.99 6.69
C VAL A 72 -2.68 -6.50 5.45
N GLU A 73 -3.79 -5.88 5.09
CA GLU A 73 -4.50 -6.22 3.86
C GLU A 73 -4.33 -5.15 2.79
N VAL A 74 -3.57 -5.44 1.74
CA VAL A 74 -3.40 -4.53 0.61
C VAL A 74 -4.60 -4.64 -0.34
N ARG A 75 -5.46 -3.62 -0.29
CA ARG A 75 -6.70 -3.56 -1.07
C ARG A 75 -6.49 -3.11 -2.50
N MET A 76 -5.63 -2.12 -2.72
CA MET A 76 -5.44 -1.54 -4.05
C MET A 76 -4.10 -0.82 -4.21
N ILE A 77 -3.59 -0.83 -5.44
CA ILE A 77 -2.44 -0.03 -5.85
C ILE A 77 -2.89 0.86 -7.01
N LYS A 78 -2.78 2.19 -6.85
CA LYS A 78 -3.22 3.18 -7.84
C LYS A 78 -2.08 4.10 -8.23
N ARG A 79 -2.02 4.49 -9.51
CA ARG A 79 -1.13 5.58 -9.94
C ARG A 79 -1.57 6.89 -9.30
N ARG A 80 -0.61 7.74 -8.93
CA ARG A 80 -0.86 9.13 -8.60
C ARG A 80 -1.36 9.80 -9.87
N THR A 81 -2.66 10.03 -9.94
CA THR A 81 -3.20 11.06 -10.81
C THR A 81 -2.95 12.40 -10.13
N SER A 82 -2.45 13.36 -10.89
CA SER A 82 -2.50 14.78 -10.54
C SER A 82 -3.97 15.21 -10.59
N SER A 83 -4.75 14.87 -9.58
CA SER A 83 -6.05 15.50 -9.38
C SER A 83 -5.77 16.86 -8.74
N THR A 84 -5.38 17.80 -9.60
CA THR A 84 -5.75 19.20 -9.46
C THR A 84 -7.12 19.27 -10.12
N TYR A 85 -8.19 19.22 -9.33
CA TYR A 85 -9.40 19.91 -9.77
C TYR A 85 -9.21 21.34 -9.31
N LEU A 86 -9.01 22.22 -10.30
CA LEU A 86 -9.37 23.63 -10.22
C LEU A 86 -10.87 23.75 -9.89
#